data_AF-A0A9E0ATB1-F1
#
_entry.id   AF-A0A9E0ATB1-F1
#
_cell.length_a   1.000
_cell.length_b   1.000
_cell.length_c   1.000
_cell.angle_alpha   90.00
_cell.angle_beta   90.00
_cell.angle_gamma   90.00
#
_symmetry.space_group_name_H-M   'P 1'
#
loop_
_entity.id
_entity.type
_entity.pdbx_description
1 polymer ?
#
loop_
_entity_poly.entity_id
_entity_poly.type
_entity_poly.pdbx_seq_one_letter_code
_entity_poly.pdbx_strand_id
1 'polypeptide(L)'
;MNLRIRFLILFLAACTITSAAGQKKLRTLNHNAFRPGEVLKFRIHYGFMDAGEATLEVKPELKNFGNRDCYHVVGTGRSVGAFDWFFKVRDRYESVIDKDAMLPWLFIRRVNEGGYIINQNVSFNHFSDSAKSEKATISIPENTQDLVSAFYYARTIDFSNAKEGDVFPINGYLDDAIFPMNIKYIGKEEIKTKMGTFRCIKFRPMLVEGRVFKDNEDMT
;
A
#
# COMPACT_ATOMS: atom_id res chain seq x y z
N MET A 1 -36.78 62.54 -43.54
CA MET A 1 -37.08 61.45 -44.48
C MET A 1 -35.80 60.64 -44.68
N ASN A 2 -35.89 59.31 -44.63
CA ASN A 2 -34.81 58.29 -44.73
C ASN A 2 -34.12 58.01 -43.38
N LEU A 3 -34.53 57.05 -42.54
CA LEU A 3 -34.66 55.58 -42.72
C LEU A 3 -33.36 54.93 -43.20
N ARG A 4 -32.64 54.23 -42.32
CA ARG A 4 -32.20 52.82 -42.50
C ARG A 4 -31.39 52.26 -41.31
N ILE A 5 -32.07 51.36 -40.59
CA ILE A 5 -31.64 50.02 -40.16
C ILE A 5 -30.40 49.91 -39.24
N ARG A 6 -30.72 49.63 -37.97
CA ARG A 6 -29.84 49.11 -36.92
C ARG A 6 -29.30 47.73 -37.32
N PHE A 7 -27.98 47.58 -37.45
CA PHE A 7 -27.32 46.27 -37.42
C PHE A 7 -26.98 45.93 -35.97
N LEU A 8 -27.92 45.26 -35.30
CA LEU A 8 -27.67 44.53 -34.06
C LEU A 8 -26.96 43.23 -34.46
N ILE A 9 -25.63 43.22 -34.45
CA ILE A 9 -24.87 41.97 -34.56
C ILE A 9 -25.06 41.23 -33.25
N LEU A 10 -25.98 40.26 -33.28
CA LEU A 10 -26.19 39.28 -32.23
C LEU A 10 -24.91 38.44 -32.13
N PHE A 11 -24.02 38.78 -31.21
CA PHE A 11 -22.93 37.89 -30.83
C PHE A 11 -23.56 36.69 -30.10
N LEU A 12 -23.80 35.62 -30.85
CA LEU A 12 -24.26 34.35 -30.31
C LEU A 12 -23.13 33.80 -29.42
N ALA A 13 -23.20 34.09 -28.12
CA ALA A 13 -22.36 33.45 -27.14
C ALA A 13 -22.73 31.96 -27.11
N ALA A 14 -22.04 31.17 -27.93
CA ALA A 14 -21.99 29.73 -27.78
C ALA A 14 -21.25 29.43 -26.48
N CYS A 15 -22.00 29.46 -25.37
CA CYS A 15 -21.54 28.98 -24.08
C CYS A 15 -21.36 27.47 -24.24
N THR A 16 -20.15 27.04 -24.56
CA THR A 16 -19.77 25.64 -24.50
C THR A 16 -19.91 25.22 -23.04
N ILE A 17 -20.99 24.48 -22.75
CA ILE A 17 -21.10 23.74 -21.51
C ILE A 17 -20.00 22.67 -21.60
N THR A 18 -18.80 23.02 -21.16
CA THR A 18 -17.80 22.03 -20.80
C THR A 18 -18.38 21.30 -19.60
N SER A 19 -18.84 20.08 -19.82
CA SER A 19 -19.13 19.16 -18.74
C SER A 19 -17.86 19.03 -17.93
N ALA A 20 -17.84 19.64 -16.73
CA ALA A 20 -16.86 19.30 -15.73
C ALA A 20 -17.13 17.83 -15.38
N ALA A 21 -16.43 16.91 -16.04
CA ALA A 21 -16.40 15.51 -15.65
C ALA A 21 -16.03 15.51 -14.16
N GLY A 22 -16.94 15.07 -13.31
CA GLY A 22 -16.74 15.06 -11.87
C GLY A 22 -15.44 14.31 -11.57
N GLN A 23 -14.50 14.98 -10.89
CA GLN A 23 -13.23 14.36 -10.52
C GLN A 23 -13.54 13.08 -9.72
N LYS A 24 -12.90 11.96 -10.10
CA LYS A 24 -13.06 10.66 -9.45
C LYS A 24 -12.96 10.81 -7.93
N LYS A 25 -13.99 10.38 -7.20
CA LYS A 25 -14.00 10.44 -5.74
C LYS A 25 -13.32 9.18 -5.18
N LEU A 26 -12.35 9.37 -4.30
CA LEU A 26 -11.70 8.26 -3.59
C LEU A 26 -12.62 7.70 -2.49
N ARG A 27 -12.40 6.44 -2.11
CA ARG A 27 -13.11 5.79 -1.00
C ARG A 27 -12.79 6.48 0.34
N THR A 28 -13.63 6.22 1.31
CA THR A 28 -13.41 6.60 2.72
C THR A 28 -13.61 5.38 3.59
N LEU A 29 -12.64 5.08 4.44
CA LEU A 29 -12.64 3.95 5.35
C LEU A 29 -12.46 4.45 6.77
N ASN A 30 -13.41 4.14 7.63
CA ASN A 30 -13.30 4.40 9.06
C ASN A 30 -12.70 3.16 9.73
N HIS A 31 -11.56 3.30 10.40
CA HIS A 31 -10.90 2.20 11.10
C HIS A 31 -10.24 2.66 12.39
N ASN A 32 -10.01 1.73 13.31
CA ASN A 32 -9.25 1.93 14.56
C ASN A 32 -8.12 0.90 14.71
N ALA A 33 -7.75 0.23 13.62
CA ALA A 33 -6.80 -0.89 13.61
C ALA A 33 -5.35 -0.52 13.97
N PHE A 34 -4.98 0.76 13.85
CA PHE A 34 -3.67 1.31 14.21
C PHE A 34 -3.82 2.84 14.40
N ARG A 35 -2.78 3.50 14.88
CA ARG A 35 -2.75 4.96 15.10
C ARG A 35 -1.37 5.57 14.86
N PRO A 36 -1.26 6.89 14.70
CA PRO A 36 0.04 7.56 14.68
C PRO A 36 0.87 7.22 15.91
N GLY A 37 2.16 6.96 15.70
CA GLY A 37 3.09 6.51 16.75
C GLY A 37 3.06 5.01 17.06
N GLU A 38 2.24 4.21 16.37
CA GLU A 38 2.31 2.74 16.50
C GLU A 38 3.65 2.20 16.00
N VAL A 39 4.26 1.31 16.78
CA VAL A 39 5.49 0.60 16.41
C VAL A 39 5.29 -0.90 16.58
N LEU A 40 5.48 -1.65 15.51
CA LEU A 40 5.50 -3.11 15.50
C LEU A 40 6.94 -3.57 15.33
N LYS A 41 7.41 -4.45 16.22
CA LYS A 41 8.74 -5.05 16.14
C LYS A 41 8.62 -6.54 15.98
N PHE A 42 9.27 -7.08 14.97
CA PHE A 42 9.26 -8.48 14.64
C PHE A 42 10.67 -9.04 14.76
N ARG A 43 10.73 -10.28 15.25
CA ARG A 43 11.94 -11.09 15.25
C ARG A 43 11.72 -12.22 14.26
N ILE A 44 12.63 -12.34 13.30
CA ILE A 44 12.58 -13.34 12.24
C ILE A 44 13.53 -14.46 12.65
N HIS A 45 13.01 -15.67 12.72
CA HIS A 45 13.77 -16.86 13.08
C HIS A 45 13.99 -17.72 11.83
N TYR A 46 15.18 -18.32 11.72
CA TYR A 46 15.48 -19.37 10.75
C TYR A 46 15.99 -20.59 11.51
N GLY A 47 15.17 -21.64 11.54
CA GLY A 47 15.38 -22.77 12.45
C GLY A 47 15.41 -22.30 13.91
N PHE A 48 16.48 -22.62 14.63
CA PHE A 48 16.66 -22.25 16.04
C PHE A 48 17.37 -20.91 16.26
N MET A 49 17.72 -20.18 15.20
CA MET A 49 18.53 -18.97 15.26
C MET A 49 17.74 -17.73 14.83
N ASP A 50 18.06 -16.59 15.44
CA ASP A 50 17.56 -15.28 15.00
C ASP A 50 18.25 -14.91 13.67
N ALA A 51 17.45 -14.72 12.62
CA ALA A 51 17.92 -14.40 11.28
C ALA A 51 17.82 -12.90 10.97
N GLY A 52 16.84 -12.22 11.55
CA GLY A 52 16.66 -10.78 11.35
C GLY A 52 15.68 -10.13 12.30
N GLU A 53 15.63 -8.81 12.22
CA GLU A 53 14.65 -7.96 12.88
C GLU A 53 13.93 -7.11 11.83
N ALA A 54 12.62 -6.95 11.99
CA ALA A 54 11.85 -5.99 11.22
C ALA A 54 11.12 -5.02 12.15
N THR A 55 10.93 -3.79 11.70
CA THR A 55 10.13 -2.78 12.39
C THR A 55 9.20 -2.11 11.40
N LEU A 56 7.94 -1.93 11.76
CA LEU A 56 7.00 -1.06 11.07
C LEU A 56 6.57 0.05 12.04
N GLU A 57 6.79 1.29 11.66
CA GLU A 57 6.48 2.46 12.47
C GLU A 57 5.55 3.39 11.70
N VAL A 58 4.40 3.71 12.28
CA VAL A 58 3.57 4.84 11.85
C VAL A 58 4.13 6.08 12.54
N LYS A 59 4.64 7.05 11.77
CA LYS A 59 5.18 8.28 12.36
C LYS A 59 4.11 9.01 13.19
N PRO A 60 4.47 9.65 14.31
CA PRO A 60 3.52 10.34 15.18
C PRO A 60 2.79 11.49 14.47
N GLU A 61 3.49 12.17 13.56
CA GLU A 61 2.96 13.31 12.81
C GLU A 61 2.37 12.85 11.48
N LEU A 62 1.17 13.36 11.17
CA LEU A 62 0.57 13.20 9.86
C LEU A 62 1.26 14.12 8.87
N LYS A 63 1.49 13.62 7.65
CA LYS A 63 1.90 14.44 6.52
C LYS A 63 0.68 15.02 5.84
N ASN A 64 0.80 16.25 5.34
CA ASN A 64 -0.16 16.77 4.38
C ASN A 64 0.36 16.50 2.96
N PHE A 65 -0.44 15.82 2.15
CA PHE A 65 -0.13 15.58 0.74
C PHE A 65 -1.32 16.00 -0.10
N GLY A 66 -1.20 17.09 -0.86
CA GLY A 66 -2.28 17.59 -1.71
C GLY A 66 -3.57 17.92 -0.93
N ASN A 67 -3.44 18.54 0.26
CA ASN A 67 -4.56 18.84 1.16
C ASN A 67 -5.29 17.61 1.71
N ARG A 68 -4.60 16.47 1.78
CA ARG A 68 -5.08 15.24 2.42
C ARG A 68 -4.13 14.84 3.55
N ASP A 69 -4.69 14.52 4.70
CA ASP A 69 -3.92 13.99 5.82
C ASP A 69 -3.46 12.56 5.49
N CYS A 70 -2.19 12.29 5.74
CA CYS A 70 -1.56 11.03 5.39
C CYS A 70 -0.75 10.47 6.56
N TYR A 71 -0.83 9.17 6.77
CA TYR A 71 0.14 8.45 7.56
C TYR A 71 1.48 8.41 6.82
N HIS A 72 2.58 8.55 7.56
CA HIS A 72 3.91 8.22 7.04
C HIS A 72 4.38 6.97 7.77
N VAL A 73 4.45 5.87 7.04
CA VAL A 73 4.88 4.58 7.59
C VAL A 73 6.30 4.29 7.14
N VAL A 74 7.16 3.87 8.07
CA VAL A 74 8.52 3.45 7.81
C VAL A 74 8.70 2.00 8.25
N GLY A 75 9.02 1.14 7.29
CA GLY A 75 9.45 -0.23 7.49
C GLY A 75 10.96 -0.35 7.42
N THR A 76 11.57 -1.08 8.35
CA THR A 76 13.00 -1.44 8.26
C THR A 76 13.19 -2.92 8.50
N GLY A 77 14.07 -3.56 7.71
CA GLY A 77 14.51 -4.94 7.89
C GLY A 77 16.03 -4.99 8.03
N ARG A 78 16.54 -5.80 8.95
CA ARG A 78 17.98 -6.06 9.07
C ARG A 78 18.26 -7.50 9.46
N SER A 79 19.29 -8.10 8.89
CA SER A 79 19.81 -9.35 9.41
C SER A 79 20.55 -9.13 10.75
N VAL A 80 20.59 -10.16 11.59
CA VAL A 80 21.25 -10.13 12.91
C VAL A 80 22.11 -11.37 13.13
N GLY A 81 23.00 -11.31 14.12
CA GLY A 81 23.80 -12.47 14.54
C GLY A 81 24.68 -13.03 13.42
N ALA A 82 24.75 -14.36 13.34
CA ALA A 82 25.54 -15.05 12.32
C ALA A 82 25.05 -14.74 10.88
N PHE A 83 23.75 -14.53 10.67
CA PHE A 83 23.20 -14.17 9.36
C PHE A 83 23.71 -12.81 8.87
N ASP A 84 23.92 -11.83 9.75
CA ASP A 84 24.51 -10.55 9.38
C ASP A 84 25.95 -10.67 8.87
N TRP A 85 26.69 -11.67 9.37
CA TRP A 85 28.10 -11.87 9.03
C TRP A 85 28.32 -12.43 7.62
N PHE A 86 27.43 -13.31 7.13
CA PHE A 86 27.55 -13.89 5.78
C PHE A 86 26.51 -13.40 4.75
N PHE A 87 25.37 -12.83 5.18
CA PHE A 87 24.39 -12.20 4.28
C PHE A 87 23.72 -10.98 4.92
N LYS A 88 24.29 -9.81 4.64
CA LYS A 88 23.86 -8.53 5.22
C LYS A 88 22.61 -7.99 4.52
N VAL A 89 21.51 -7.85 5.26
CA VAL A 89 20.24 -7.23 4.81
C VAL A 89 20.10 -5.89 5.51
N ARG A 90 19.88 -4.82 4.77
CA ARG A 90 19.63 -3.46 5.27
C ARG A 90 18.58 -2.80 4.41
N ASP A 91 17.34 -3.04 4.80
CA ASP A 91 16.17 -2.65 4.03
C ASP A 91 15.40 -1.54 4.72
N ARG A 92 14.92 -0.59 3.91
CA ARG A 92 14.06 0.50 4.34
C ARG A 92 12.99 0.76 3.28
N TYR A 93 11.75 0.58 3.70
CA TYR A 93 10.56 0.85 2.93
C TYR A 93 9.81 2.00 3.59
N GLU A 94 9.22 2.89 2.79
CA GLU A 94 8.33 3.92 3.32
C GLU A 94 7.10 4.03 2.46
N SER A 95 5.97 4.31 3.09
CA SER A 95 4.75 4.67 2.38
C SER A 95 4.10 5.90 3.00
N VAL A 96 3.65 6.83 2.16
CA VAL A 96 2.78 7.93 2.54
C VAL A 96 1.36 7.53 2.16
N ILE A 97 0.56 7.17 3.17
CA ILE A 97 -0.74 6.53 2.98
C ILE A 97 -1.84 7.53 3.34
N ASP A 98 -2.77 7.75 2.43
CA ASP A 98 -3.97 8.54 2.67
C ASP A 98 -4.73 8.04 3.90
N LYS A 99 -4.99 8.93 4.87
CA LYS A 99 -5.61 8.53 6.14
C LYS A 99 -7.04 8.03 5.97
N ASP A 100 -7.78 8.61 5.03
CA ASP A 100 -9.20 8.30 4.84
C ASP A 100 -9.38 7.19 3.80
N ALA A 101 -8.65 7.26 2.69
CA ALA A 101 -8.79 6.32 1.60
C ALA A 101 -7.95 5.05 1.81
N MET A 102 -6.95 5.05 2.70
CA MET A 102 -5.97 3.97 2.83
C MET A 102 -5.34 3.62 1.48
N LEU A 103 -4.89 4.64 0.76
CA LEU A 103 -4.25 4.53 -0.55
C LEU A 103 -2.86 5.17 -0.48
N PRO A 104 -1.81 4.55 -1.03
CA PRO A 104 -0.49 5.14 -1.02
C PRO A 104 -0.42 6.29 -2.03
N TRP A 105 0.21 7.41 -1.65
CA TRP A 105 0.56 8.49 -2.57
C TRP A 105 2.02 8.40 -3.03
N LEU A 106 2.87 7.88 -2.15
CA LEU A 106 4.31 7.73 -2.37
C LEU A 106 4.82 6.47 -1.68
N PHE A 107 5.56 5.65 -2.42
CA PHE A 107 6.29 4.49 -1.91
C PHE A 107 7.79 4.67 -2.18
N ILE A 108 8.62 4.44 -1.18
CA ILE A 108 10.07 4.57 -1.25
C ILE A 108 10.67 3.23 -0.85
N ARG A 109 11.51 2.65 -1.71
CA ARG A 109 12.21 1.39 -1.48
C ARG A 109 13.72 1.62 -1.54
N ARG A 110 14.40 1.29 -0.46
CA ARG A 110 15.86 1.32 -0.30
C ARG A 110 16.30 -0.04 0.23
N VAL A 111 16.89 -0.86 -0.63
CA VAL A 111 17.30 -2.25 -0.33
C VAL A 111 18.80 -2.35 -0.44
N ASN A 112 19.42 -3.07 0.48
CA ASN A 112 20.81 -3.48 0.39
C ASN A 112 20.97 -4.87 1.01
N GLU A 113 21.01 -5.87 0.15
CA GLU A 113 20.99 -7.29 0.52
C GLU A 113 22.15 -8.02 -0.15
N GLY A 114 23.24 -8.26 0.59
CA GLY A 114 24.38 -9.01 0.07
C GLY A 114 25.02 -8.43 -1.20
N GLY A 115 24.89 -7.11 -1.42
CA GLY A 115 25.37 -6.42 -2.63
C GLY A 115 24.29 -6.14 -3.69
N TYR A 116 23.09 -6.70 -3.53
CA TYR A 116 21.94 -6.32 -4.32
C TYR A 116 21.33 -5.01 -3.78
N ILE A 117 21.28 -3.97 -4.62
CA ILE A 117 20.85 -2.63 -4.23
C ILE A 117 19.62 -2.20 -5.04
N ILE A 118 18.58 -1.74 -4.34
CA ILE A 118 17.43 -1.06 -4.97
C ILE A 118 17.30 0.33 -4.40
N ASN A 119 17.15 1.31 -5.28
CA ASN A 119 16.74 2.67 -4.96
C ASN A 119 15.59 3.04 -5.90
N GLN A 120 14.37 3.02 -5.39
CA GLN A 120 13.16 3.29 -6.18
C GLN A 120 12.19 4.18 -5.41
N ASN A 121 11.58 5.12 -6.10
CA ASN A 121 10.45 5.90 -5.63
C ASN A 121 9.28 5.70 -6.60
N VAL A 122 8.09 5.52 -6.06
CA VAL A 122 6.87 5.32 -6.84
C VAL A 122 5.84 6.31 -6.34
N SER A 123 5.37 7.17 -7.23
CA SER A 123 4.22 8.05 -6.97
C SER A 123 2.96 7.43 -7.56
N PHE A 124 1.86 7.53 -6.83
CA PHE A 124 0.57 7.02 -7.27
C PHE A 124 -0.40 8.17 -7.52
N ASN A 125 -1.15 8.09 -8.62
CA ASN A 125 -2.25 8.98 -8.90
C ASN A 125 -3.53 8.16 -9.03
N HIS A 126 -4.28 8.07 -7.93
CA HIS A 126 -5.55 7.33 -7.86
C HIS A 126 -6.72 8.04 -8.54
N PHE A 127 -6.54 9.29 -8.99
CA PHE A 127 -7.56 9.99 -9.78
C PHE A 127 -7.48 9.63 -11.26
N SER A 128 -6.27 9.33 -11.76
CA SER A 128 -6.02 8.87 -13.13
C SER A 128 -5.64 7.40 -13.21
N ASP A 129 -5.71 6.67 -12.09
CA ASP A 129 -5.34 5.26 -11.98
C ASP A 129 -3.97 4.94 -12.60
N SER A 130 -2.93 5.66 -12.15
CA SER A 130 -1.56 5.44 -12.62
C SER A 130 -0.53 5.41 -11.49
N ALA A 131 0.54 4.65 -11.70
CA ALA A 131 1.73 4.65 -10.86
C ALA A 131 2.94 5.01 -11.69
N LYS A 132 3.81 5.87 -11.15
CA LYS A 132 5.01 6.37 -11.83
C LYS A 132 6.25 6.13 -10.97
N SER A 133 7.18 5.35 -11.50
CA SER A 133 8.53 5.18 -11.00
C SER A 133 9.53 6.02 -11.81
N GLU A 134 10.82 5.89 -11.51
CA GLU A 134 11.89 6.45 -12.34
C GLU A 134 11.98 5.82 -13.73
N LYS A 135 11.45 4.60 -13.91
CA LYS A 135 11.57 3.83 -15.16
C LYS A 135 10.35 3.93 -16.05
N ALA A 136 9.16 3.93 -15.45
CA ALA A 136 7.91 3.83 -16.19
C ALA A 136 6.76 4.57 -15.51
N THR A 137 5.72 4.82 -16.29
CA THR A 137 4.38 5.11 -15.79
C THR A 137 3.45 4.04 -16.33
N ILE A 138 2.75 3.35 -15.44
CA ILE A 138 1.82 2.28 -15.80
C ILE A 138 0.41 2.63 -15.34
N SER A 139 -0.58 2.08 -16.04
CA SER A 139 -1.96 2.04 -15.53
C SER A 139 -2.04 1.03 -14.38
N ILE A 140 -2.78 1.37 -13.34
CA ILE A 140 -3.00 0.51 -12.17
C ILE A 140 -4.50 0.32 -11.94
N PRO A 141 -4.95 -0.83 -11.43
CA PRO A 141 -6.32 -0.98 -10.98
C PRO A 141 -6.68 0.03 -9.89
N GLU A 142 -7.98 0.31 -9.73
CA GLU A 142 -8.44 1.11 -8.61
C GLU A 142 -7.97 0.52 -7.29
N ASN A 143 -7.69 1.40 -6.33
CA ASN A 143 -7.31 1.04 -4.97
C ASN A 143 -6.01 0.23 -4.81
N THR A 144 -5.15 0.23 -5.84
CA THR A 144 -3.84 -0.42 -5.79
C THR A 144 -3.01 0.06 -4.59
N GLN A 145 -2.35 -0.89 -3.94
CA GLN A 145 -1.51 -0.69 -2.76
C GLN A 145 -0.03 -0.88 -3.11
N ASP A 146 0.87 -0.32 -2.30
CA ASP A 146 2.27 -0.77 -2.24
C ASP A 146 2.43 -1.84 -1.16
N LEU A 147 3.63 -2.41 -1.01
CA LEU A 147 3.90 -3.48 -0.03
C LEU A 147 3.57 -3.07 1.42
N VAL A 148 3.92 -1.84 1.80
CA VAL A 148 3.70 -1.33 3.17
C VAL A 148 2.24 -0.94 3.35
N SER A 149 1.64 -0.23 2.38
CA SER A 149 0.25 0.19 2.46
C SER A 149 -0.71 -0.99 2.42
N ALA A 150 -0.38 -2.06 1.68
CA ALA A 150 -1.16 -3.30 1.65
C ALA A 150 -1.28 -3.93 3.05
N PHE A 151 -0.16 -4.00 3.79
CA PHE A 151 -0.17 -4.52 5.16
C PHE A 151 -1.09 -3.71 6.08
N TYR A 152 -1.01 -2.37 6.02
CA TYR A 152 -1.85 -1.51 6.85
C TYR A 152 -3.32 -1.51 6.40
N TYR A 153 -3.58 -1.55 5.10
CA TYR A 153 -4.94 -1.68 4.55
C TYR A 153 -5.59 -3.00 4.96
N ALA A 154 -4.86 -4.13 4.90
CA ALA A 154 -5.37 -5.44 5.32
C ALA A 154 -5.89 -5.42 6.76
N ARG A 155 -5.25 -4.66 7.65
CA ARG A 155 -5.69 -4.49 9.05
C ARG A 155 -7.01 -3.72 9.21
N THR A 156 -7.44 -2.99 8.18
CA THR A 156 -8.70 -2.24 8.20
C THR A 156 -9.89 -3.04 7.66
N ILE A 157 -9.65 -4.21 7.07
CA ILE A 157 -10.70 -5.07 6.51
C ILE A 157 -11.51 -5.67 7.68
N ASP A 158 -12.84 -5.65 7.55
CA ASP A 158 -13.72 -6.30 8.51
C ASP A 158 -13.81 -7.80 8.22
N PHE A 159 -13.23 -8.60 9.11
CA PHE A 159 -13.25 -10.06 9.05
C PHE A 159 -14.30 -10.69 9.96
N SER A 160 -15.23 -9.91 10.53
CA SER A 160 -16.23 -10.41 11.48
C SER A 160 -17.09 -11.54 10.90
N ASN A 161 -17.38 -11.47 9.61
CA ASN A 161 -18.20 -12.44 8.87
C ASN A 161 -17.37 -13.38 7.95
N ALA A 162 -16.04 -13.36 8.06
CA ALA A 162 -15.17 -14.19 7.22
C ALA A 162 -15.30 -15.67 7.58
N LYS A 163 -15.31 -16.52 6.56
CA LYS A 163 -15.27 -17.98 6.65
C LYS A 163 -13.90 -18.50 6.26
N GLU A 164 -13.47 -19.60 6.88
CA GLU A 164 -12.22 -20.26 6.50
C GLU A 164 -12.22 -20.59 5.01
N GLY A 165 -11.16 -20.19 4.32
CA GLY A 165 -11.04 -20.29 2.87
C GLY A 165 -11.41 -19.03 2.10
N ASP A 166 -12.07 -18.04 2.71
CA ASP A 166 -12.38 -16.77 2.05
C ASP A 166 -11.09 -16.05 1.64
N VAL A 167 -11.07 -15.56 0.40
CA VAL A 167 -9.94 -14.83 -0.18
C VAL A 167 -10.30 -13.36 -0.29
N PHE A 168 -9.43 -12.51 0.27
CA PHE A 168 -9.56 -11.06 0.23
C PHE A 168 -8.55 -10.51 -0.78
N PRO A 169 -9.01 -9.99 -1.93
CA PRO A 169 -8.10 -9.54 -2.98
C PRO A 169 -7.49 -8.17 -2.64
N ILE A 170 -6.19 -8.04 -2.91
CA ILE A 170 -5.46 -6.77 -2.77
C ILE A 170 -4.58 -6.61 -4.01
N ASN A 171 -4.86 -5.60 -4.83
CA ASN A 171 -3.99 -5.24 -5.95
C ASN A 171 -2.75 -4.55 -5.39
N GLY A 172 -1.59 -5.14 -5.59
CA GLY A 172 -0.32 -4.60 -5.15
C GLY A 172 0.54 -4.15 -6.33
N TYR A 173 1.26 -3.04 -6.18
CA TYR A 173 2.27 -2.58 -7.12
C TYR A 173 3.66 -2.96 -6.60
N LEU A 174 4.49 -3.52 -7.48
CA LEU A 174 5.92 -3.76 -7.23
C LEU A 174 6.67 -3.75 -8.57
N ASP A 175 7.87 -3.18 -8.63
CA ASP A 175 8.76 -3.27 -9.81
C ASP A 175 8.07 -3.03 -11.17
N ASP A 176 7.27 -1.95 -11.26
CA ASP A 176 6.52 -1.55 -12.46
C ASP A 176 5.50 -2.59 -12.97
N ALA A 177 4.99 -3.43 -12.06
CA ALA A 177 3.95 -4.42 -12.35
C ALA A 177 2.91 -4.52 -11.22
N ILE A 178 1.74 -5.06 -11.58
CA ILE A 178 0.66 -5.36 -10.64
C ILE A 178 0.72 -6.83 -10.24
N PHE A 179 0.63 -7.07 -8.94
CA PHE A 179 0.62 -8.38 -8.32
C PHE A 179 -0.62 -8.54 -7.45
N PRO A 180 -1.33 -9.68 -7.53
CA PRO A 180 -2.36 -10.01 -6.56
C PRO A 180 -1.72 -10.37 -5.22
N MET A 181 -1.76 -9.45 -4.25
CA MET A 181 -1.30 -9.64 -2.88
C MET A 181 -2.44 -10.17 -1.99
N ASN A 182 -3.15 -11.18 -2.49
CA ASN A 182 -4.36 -11.68 -1.84
C ASN A 182 -4.02 -12.35 -0.51
N ILE A 183 -4.94 -12.25 0.46
CA ILE A 183 -4.86 -12.96 1.73
C ILE A 183 -6.03 -13.93 1.86
N LYS A 184 -5.74 -15.16 2.25
CA LYS A 184 -6.74 -16.19 2.56
C LYS A 184 -6.95 -16.24 4.06
N TYR A 185 -8.19 -16.09 4.51
CA TYR A 185 -8.54 -16.25 5.92
C TYR A 185 -8.53 -17.73 6.28
N ILE A 186 -7.75 -18.10 7.30
CA ILE A 186 -7.57 -19.49 7.74
C ILE A 186 -7.98 -19.70 9.19
N GLY A 187 -8.87 -18.84 9.70
CA GLY A 187 -9.50 -18.99 11.00
C GLY A 187 -8.91 -18.09 12.08
N LYS A 188 -9.08 -18.52 13.34
CA LYS A 188 -8.59 -17.81 14.52
C LYS A 188 -7.76 -18.78 15.36
N GLU A 189 -6.68 -18.29 15.94
CA GLU A 189 -5.84 -19.08 16.83
C GLU A 189 -5.45 -18.28 18.07
N GLU A 190 -5.00 -18.96 19.12
CA GLU A 190 -4.42 -18.31 20.29
C GLU A 190 -2.89 -18.35 20.19
N ILE A 191 -2.26 -17.18 20.16
CA ILE A 191 -0.81 -17.05 20.14
C ILE A 191 -0.32 -16.67 21.54
N LYS A 192 0.54 -17.53 22.10
CA LYS A 192 1.22 -17.26 23.37
C LYS A 192 2.53 -16.54 23.11
N THR A 193 2.70 -15.39 23.75
CA THR A 193 3.93 -14.60 23.73
C THR A 193 4.39 -14.30 25.15
N LYS A 194 5.54 -13.64 25.30
CA LYS A 194 6.01 -13.13 26.60
C LYS A 194 5.05 -12.11 27.23
N MET A 195 4.19 -11.49 26.43
CA MET A 195 3.21 -10.49 26.87
C MET A 195 1.87 -11.10 27.28
N GLY A 196 1.67 -12.40 27.08
CA GLY A 196 0.42 -13.11 27.35
C GLY A 196 -0.08 -13.90 26.15
N THR A 197 -1.29 -14.44 26.28
CA THR A 197 -1.99 -15.15 25.23
C THR A 197 -2.97 -14.21 24.54
N PHE A 198 -2.92 -14.16 23.21
CA PHE A 198 -3.75 -13.29 22.40
C PHE A 198 -4.56 -14.13 21.42
N ARG A 199 -5.85 -13.82 21.29
CA ARG A 199 -6.67 -14.35 20.20
C ARG A 199 -6.34 -13.60 18.92
N CYS A 200 -5.79 -14.31 17.95
CA CYS A 200 -5.32 -13.79 16.69
C CYS A 200 -6.21 -14.26 15.54
N ILE A 201 -6.29 -13.44 14.50
CA ILE A 201 -6.81 -13.89 13.21
C ILE A 201 -5.63 -14.43 12.41
N LYS A 202 -5.84 -15.58 11.77
CA LYS A 202 -4.81 -16.27 11.01
C LYS A 202 -5.07 -16.09 9.52
N PHE A 203 -4.02 -15.70 8.80
CA PHE A 203 -4.06 -15.48 7.36
C PHE A 203 -2.92 -16.22 6.67
N ARG A 204 -3.16 -16.63 5.42
CA ARG A 204 -2.12 -17.09 4.50
C ARG A 204 -2.02 -16.10 3.34
N PRO A 205 -0.87 -15.44 3.12
CA PRO A 205 -0.61 -14.72 1.89
C PRO A 205 -0.62 -15.69 0.71
N MET A 206 -1.30 -15.33 -0.37
CA MET A 206 -1.32 -16.13 -1.60
C MET A 206 -0.17 -15.68 -2.49
N LEU A 207 0.68 -16.63 -2.92
CA LEU A 207 1.86 -16.35 -3.72
C LEU A 207 1.54 -16.43 -5.21
N VAL A 208 2.03 -15.48 -5.99
CA VAL A 208 1.94 -15.56 -7.45
C VAL A 208 2.88 -16.68 -7.92
N GLU A 209 2.30 -17.77 -8.41
CA GLU A 209 3.03 -18.90 -8.99
C GLU A 209 3.97 -18.42 -10.12
N GLY A 210 5.21 -18.95 -10.16
CA GLY A 210 6.04 -18.88 -11.36
C GLY A 210 7.34 -18.05 -11.29
N ARG A 211 7.77 -17.50 -10.15
CA ARG A 211 9.13 -16.92 -10.04
C ARG A 211 10.03 -17.46 -8.93
N VAL A 212 9.49 -17.95 -7.82
CA VAL A 212 10.28 -18.47 -6.67
C VAL A 212 9.64 -19.69 -6.01
N PHE A 213 8.31 -19.82 -6.05
CA PHE A 213 7.56 -20.86 -5.35
C PHE A 213 6.90 -21.83 -6.32
N LYS A 214 6.84 -23.10 -5.90
CA LYS A 214 6.27 -24.18 -6.73
C LYS A 214 4.75 -24.28 -6.54
N ASP A 215 4.24 -23.87 -5.38
CA ASP A 215 2.81 -23.84 -5.08
C ASP A 215 2.36 -22.44 -4.56
N ASN A 216 1.12 -22.04 -4.88
CA ASN A 216 0.48 -20.79 -4.42
C ASN A 216 0.35 -20.67 -2.88
N GLU A 217 0.62 -21.75 -2.13
CA GLU A 217 0.47 -21.83 -0.67
C GLU A 217 1.78 -22.07 0.10
N ASP A 218 2.96 -21.88 -0.51
CA ASP A 218 4.27 -22.23 0.06
C ASP A 218 4.70 -21.43 1.32
N MET A 219 3.92 -20.45 1.79
CA MET A 219 4.17 -19.77 3.08
C MET A 219 3.27 -20.34 4.19
N THR A 220 3.91 -20.97 5.19
CA THR A 220 3.26 -21.59 6.37
C THR A 220 3.19 -20.69 7.59
#